data_AF-R7QWF8-F1
#
_entry.id   AF-R7QWF8-F1
#
_cell.length_a   1.000
_cell.length_b   1.000
_cell.length_c   1.000
_cell.angle_alpha   90.00
_cell.angle_beta   90.00
_cell.angle_gamma   90.00
#
_symmetry.space_group_name_H-M   'P 1'
#
loop_
_entity.id
_entity.type
_entity.pdbx_description
1 polymer ?
#
loop_
_entity_poly.entity_id
_entity_poly.type
_entity_poly.pdbx_seq_one_letter_code
_entity_poly.pdbx_strand_id
1 'polypeptide(L)'
;MTRSGGSSVRSVALKETGVFDVVHGVLVGKPQDEAYYEAYKSILTKVIDNERLPVVYNVNFGHATPRCVLQYGAMAKVDMRQKKIYQDQSWM
;
A
#
# COMPACT_ATOMS: atom_id res chain seq x y z
N MET A 1 -26.67 -15.03 7.02
CA MET A 1 -25.40 -15.12 6.29
C MET A 1 -25.20 -13.86 5.46
N THR A 2 -24.39 -12.92 5.93
CA THR A 2 -23.76 -11.86 5.12
C THR A 2 -22.46 -11.46 5.82
N ARG A 3 -21.33 -12.03 5.38
CA ARG A 3 -19.99 -11.60 5.81
C ARG A 3 -19.56 -10.46 4.88
N SER A 4 -19.74 -9.21 5.31
CA SER A 4 -19.33 -8.01 4.55
C SER A 4 -18.36 -7.09 5.31
N GLY A 5 -17.75 -7.55 6.41
CA GLY A 5 -16.89 -6.70 7.27
C GLY A 5 -15.37 -6.90 7.17
N GLY A 6 -14.85 -7.67 6.20
CA GLY A 6 -13.49 -8.24 6.29
C GLY A 6 -12.31 -7.27 6.16
N SER A 7 -12.43 -6.21 5.34
CA SER A 7 -11.26 -5.41 4.95
C SER A 7 -10.92 -4.31 5.96
N SER A 8 -11.93 -3.67 6.58
CA SER A 8 -11.69 -2.53 7.46
C SER A 8 -11.11 -2.90 8.82
N VAL A 9 -11.43 -4.10 9.33
CA VAL A 9 -11.00 -4.57 10.65
C VAL A 9 -9.49 -4.88 10.69
N ARG A 10 -8.92 -5.36 9.57
CA ARG A 10 -7.50 -5.73 9.50
C ARG A 10 -6.56 -4.53 9.39
N SER A 11 -7.01 -3.44 8.74
CA SER A 11 -6.20 -2.23 8.63
C SER A 11 -6.13 -1.48 9.97
N VAL A 12 -7.19 -1.52 10.78
CA VAL A 12 -7.18 -0.99 12.15
C VAL A 12 -6.17 -1.75 13.02
N ALA A 13 -6.09 -3.07 12.88
CA ALA A 13 -5.07 -3.86 13.57
C ALA A 13 -3.63 -3.45 13.21
N LEU A 14 -3.37 -2.97 11.98
CA LEU A 14 -2.06 -2.42 11.61
C LEU A 14 -1.79 -1.06 12.27
N LYS A 15 -2.82 -0.22 12.44
CA LYS A 15 -2.66 1.06 13.17
C LYS A 15 -2.26 0.80 14.62
N GLU A 16 -2.89 -0.18 15.27
CA GLU A 16 -2.65 -0.53 16.68
C GLU A 16 -1.24 -1.04 16.96
N THR A 17 -0.51 -1.56 15.95
CA THR A 17 0.89 -1.98 16.13
C THR A 17 1.88 -0.81 16.10
N GLY A 18 1.46 0.41 15.76
CA GLY A 18 2.35 1.57 15.60
C GLY A 18 3.20 1.54 14.33
N VAL A 19 2.87 0.69 13.35
CA VAL A 19 3.69 0.53 12.14
C VAL A 19 3.82 1.83 11.33
N PHE A 20 2.79 2.68 11.34
CA PHE A 20 2.78 3.93 10.57
C PHE A 20 3.70 5.01 11.14
N ASP A 21 4.21 4.84 12.36
CA ASP A 21 5.13 5.78 13.00
C ASP A 21 6.61 5.46 12.68
N VAL A 22 6.90 4.24 12.22
CA VAL A 22 8.27 3.75 12.00
C VAL A 22 8.63 3.52 10.53
N VAL A 23 7.63 3.51 9.64
CA VAL A 23 7.85 3.35 8.20
C VAL A 23 8.05 4.69 7.50
N HIS A 24 8.84 4.69 6.42
CA HIS A 24 9.09 5.88 5.61
C HIS A 24 7.98 6.19 4.59
N GLY A 25 7.05 5.26 4.38
CA GLY A 25 5.94 5.41 3.43
C GLY A 25 5.15 4.11 3.25
N VAL A 26 4.03 4.19 2.55
CA VAL A 26 3.12 3.07 2.28
C VAL A 26 2.94 2.89 0.78
N LEU A 27 3.20 1.68 0.28
CA LEU A 27 2.82 1.26 -1.08
C LEU A 27 1.54 0.44 -1.01
N VAL A 28 0.52 0.84 -1.75
CA VAL A 28 -0.76 0.12 -1.82
C VAL A 28 -0.97 -0.40 -3.23
N GLY A 29 -1.15 -1.72 -3.33
CA GLY A 29 -1.44 -2.40 -4.57
C GLY A 29 -2.77 -1.96 -5.18
N LYS A 30 -2.89 -2.09 -6.50
CA LYS A 30 -4.11 -1.88 -7.25
C LYS A 30 -5.20 -2.86 -6.77
N PRO A 31 -6.43 -2.38 -6.46
CA PRO A 31 -7.56 -3.27 -6.20
C PRO A 31 -7.81 -4.20 -7.39
N GLN A 32 -8.15 -5.45 -7.11
CA GLN A 32 -8.55 -6.38 -8.15
C GLN A 32 -9.75 -5.81 -8.92
N ASP A 33 -9.65 -5.81 -10.25
CA ASP A 33 -10.67 -5.28 -11.18
C ASP A 33 -11.06 -3.81 -10.95
N GLU A 34 -10.21 -3.01 -10.29
CA GLU A 34 -10.45 -1.60 -9.94
C GLU A 34 -11.71 -1.35 -9.08
N ALA A 35 -12.28 -2.41 -8.51
CA ALA A 35 -13.49 -2.31 -7.73
C ALA A 35 -13.27 -1.44 -6.48
N TYR A 36 -14.18 -0.49 -6.25
CA TYR A 36 -14.25 0.35 -5.05
C TYR A 36 -13.02 1.26 -4.80
N TYR A 37 -12.29 1.65 -5.85
CA TYR A 37 -11.10 2.52 -5.79
C TYR A 37 -11.23 3.70 -4.80
N GLU A 38 -12.29 4.50 -4.93
CA GLU A 38 -12.50 5.68 -4.06
C GLU A 38 -12.83 5.31 -2.61
N ALA A 39 -13.58 4.23 -2.40
CA ALA A 39 -13.92 3.79 -1.04
C ALA A 39 -12.68 3.29 -0.30
N TYR A 40 -11.80 2.54 -0.99
CA TYR A 40 -10.52 2.10 -0.42
C TYR A 40 -9.62 3.28 -0.08
N LYS A 41 -9.53 4.27 -0.96
CA LYS A 41 -8.74 5.49 -0.70
C LYS A 41 -9.21 6.21 0.56
N SER A 42 -10.53 6.40 0.71
CA SER A 42 -11.11 7.03 1.90
C SER A 42 -10.81 6.25 3.19
N ILE A 43 -10.94 4.92 3.17
CA ILE A 43 -10.65 4.06 4.32
C ILE A 43 -9.16 4.11 4.68
N LEU A 44 -8.27 4.03 3.68
CA LEU A 44 -6.82 4.07 3.90
C LEU A 44 -6.38 5.37 4.54
N THR A 45 -6.89 6.52 4.05
CA THR A 45 -6.58 7.82 4.65
C THR A 45 -7.01 7.87 6.13
N LYS A 46 -8.21 7.36 6.45
CA LYS A 46 -8.72 7.33 7.84
C LYS A 46 -7.93 6.39 8.75
N VAL A 47 -7.46 5.27 8.22
CA VAL A 47 -6.70 4.28 9.02
C VAL A 47 -5.27 4.75 9.24
N ILE A 48 -4.61 5.25 8.20
CA ILE A 48 -3.22 5.71 8.30
C ILE A 48 -3.15 6.96 9.17
N ASP A 49 -4.06 7.92 8.97
CA ASP A 49 -4.25 9.07 9.85
C ASP A 49 -2.96 9.85 10.17
N ASN A 50 -2.05 9.88 9.18
CA ASN A 50 -0.76 10.55 9.27
C ASN A 50 -0.49 11.29 7.97
N GLU A 51 -0.72 12.59 7.98
CA GLU A 51 -0.59 13.46 6.79
C GLU A 51 0.86 13.58 6.28
N ARG A 52 1.85 13.27 7.11
CA ARG A 52 3.27 13.35 6.76
C ARG A 52 3.79 12.07 6.11
N LEU A 53 3.04 10.97 6.22
CA LEU A 53 3.46 9.68 5.69
C LEU A 53 3.10 9.58 4.20
N PRO A 54 4.08 9.51 3.29
CA PRO A 54 3.78 9.41 1.86
C PRO A 54 3.12 8.07 1.53
N VAL A 55 2.01 8.12 0.81
CA VAL A 55 1.26 6.95 0.34
C VAL A 55 1.24 6.94 -1.18
N VAL A 56 1.74 5.86 -1.77
CA VAL A 56 1.58 5.60 -3.21
C VAL A 56 0.50 4.54 -3.37
N TYR A 57 -0.60 4.96 -3.98
CA TYR A 57 -1.74 4.10 -4.25
C TYR A 57 -1.73 3.61 -5.71
N ASN A 58 -2.43 2.51 -5.97
CA ASN A 58 -2.60 1.92 -7.30
C ASN A 58 -1.30 1.40 -7.94
N VAL A 59 -0.39 0.83 -7.13
CA VAL A 59 0.81 0.16 -7.64
C VAL A 59 0.41 -1.17 -8.28
N ASN A 60 0.94 -1.49 -9.45
CA ASN A 60 0.72 -2.78 -10.14
C ASN A 60 1.42 -3.96 -9.43
N PHE A 61 1.20 -4.11 -8.13
CA PHE A 61 1.79 -5.12 -7.26
C PHE A 61 0.66 -5.93 -6.61
N GLY A 62 0.84 -7.25 -6.51
CA GLY A 62 -0.19 -8.19 -6.01
C GLY A 62 -0.95 -8.91 -7.12
N HIS A 63 -2.28 -9.05 -6.99
CA HIS A 63 -3.13 -9.83 -7.90
C HIS A 63 -3.44 -9.14 -9.24
N ALA A 64 -3.19 -7.83 -9.35
CA ALA A 64 -3.48 -7.05 -10.55
C ALA A 64 -2.49 -7.36 -11.70
N THR A 65 -2.99 -7.37 -12.94
CA THR A 65 -2.19 -7.60 -14.16
C THR A 65 -2.05 -6.29 -14.95
N PRO A 66 -0.88 -5.97 -15.55
CA PRO A 66 0.41 -6.68 -15.48
C PRO A 66 1.03 -6.61 -14.08
N ARG A 67 1.71 -7.69 -13.66
CA ARG A 67 2.27 -7.81 -12.30
C ARG A 67 3.70 -7.27 -12.25
N CYS A 68 3.96 -6.36 -11.32
CA CYS A 68 5.30 -5.97 -10.87
C CYS A 68 5.71 -6.87 -9.71
N VAL A 69 6.96 -7.33 -9.72
CA VAL A 69 7.57 -8.05 -8.59
C VAL A 69 8.33 -7.03 -7.74
N LEU A 70 7.95 -6.91 -6.48
CA LEU A 70 8.73 -6.20 -5.46
C LEU A 70 9.44 -7.23 -4.58
N GLN A 71 10.76 -7.10 -4.45
CA GLN A 71 11.56 -7.94 -3.59
C GLN A 71 11.39 -7.48 -2.14
N TYR A 72 11.05 -8.42 -1.27
CA TYR A 72 11.02 -8.15 0.16
C TYR A 72 12.44 -8.07 0.72
N GLY A 73 12.66 -7.13 1.64
CA GLY A 73 13.96 -6.90 2.27
C GLY A 73 14.95 -6.07 1.44
N ALA A 74 14.68 -5.84 0.15
CA ALA A 74 15.46 -4.93 -0.67
C ALA A 74 15.17 -3.46 -0.32
N MET A 75 16.19 -2.61 -0.40
CA MET A 75 16.01 -1.17 -0.28
C MET A 75 15.23 -0.63 -1.49
N ALA A 76 14.15 0.09 -1.23
CA ALA A 76 13.33 0.72 -2.26
C ALA A 76 13.40 2.24 -2.17
N LYS A 77 13.51 2.91 -3.32
CA LYS A 77 13.38 4.36 -3.45
C LYS A 77 12.13 4.67 -4.27
N VAL A 78 11.30 5.58 -3.76
CA VAL A 78 10.06 6.00 -4.42
C VAL A 78 10.20 7.47 -4.81
N ASP A 79 10.12 7.76 -6.10
CA ASP A 79 10.01 9.12 -6.63
C ASP A 79 8.55 9.38 -7.00
N MET A 80 7.85 10.14 -6.14
CA MET A 80 6.43 10.47 -6.33
C MET A 80 6.20 11.47 -7.47
N ARG A 81 7.20 12.28 -7.84
CA ARG A 81 7.10 13.26 -8.93
C ARG A 81 7.20 12.56 -10.28
N GLN A 82 8.17 11.66 -10.41
CA GLN A 82 8.38 10.86 -11.61
C GLN A 82 7.49 9.62 -11.69
N LYS A 83 6.78 9.28 -10.59
CA LYS A 83 5.98 8.06 -10.43
C LYS A 83 6.80 6.80 -10.70
N LYS A 84 8.00 6.73 -10.12
CA LYS A 84 8.93 5.60 -10.28
C LYS A 84 9.26 4.97 -8.94
N ILE A 85 9.35 3.64 -8.95
CA ILE A 85 9.83 2.83 -7.82
C ILE A 85 11.12 2.16 -8.29
N TYR A 86 12.19 2.38 -7.55
CA TYR A 86 13.49 1.77 -7.75
C TYR A 86 13.72 0.76 -6.63
N GLN A 87 14.33 -0.37 -6.95
CA GLN A 87 14.71 -1.38 -5.97
C GLN A 87 16.19 -1.67 -6.13
N ASP A 88 16.91 -1.73 -5.02
CA ASP A 88 18.28 -2.19 -5.00
C ASP A 88 18.31 -3.71 -5.24
N GLN A 89 19.04 -4.11 -6.28
CA GLN A 89 19.22 -5.49 -6.72
C GLN A 89 20.68 -5.94 -6.54
N SER A 90 21.47 -5.22 -5.72
CA SER A 90 22.92 -5.40 -5.56
C SER A 90 23.39 -6.79 -5.11
N TRP A 91 22.46 -7.65 -4.67
CA TRP A 91 22.70 -9.02 -4.24
C TRP A 91 22.19 -10.08 -5.24
N MET A 92 21.76 -9.65 -6.43
CA MET A 92 21.28 -10.49 -7.53
C MET A 92 22.29 -10.53 -8.69
#